data_AF-D3VDJ1-F1
#
_entry.id   AF-D3VDJ1-F1
#
_cell.length_a   1.000
_cell.length_b   1.000
_cell.length_c   1.000
_cell.angle_alpha   90.00
_cell.angle_beta   90.00
_cell.angle_gamma   90.00
#
_symmetry.space_group_name_H-M   'P 1'
#
loop_
_entity.id
_entity.type
_entity.pdbx_description
1 polymer ?
#
loop_
_entity_poly.entity_id
_entity_poly.type
_entity_poly.pdbx_seq_one_letter_code
_entity_poly.pdbx_strand_id
1 'polypeptide(L)'
;MLERARRDVDVARDILRDYVMEHLGDEHGVLIVDETGFIKKGTHSAGVQRQYSGTAGRVENSQIGVFLCYAGQSGHAFIDRALYLPKQWTEDRPRCEAAGIPDAVTFATKPQLARQMLELAFEAGVPCRWVTADAVYGQDRRLRCWLESRYQPFVLAIPKNEPLWWQGPTCVRADNIVDSLTPQQWEKHSAGRGAKGERQYDWIRVPLWRLQLSEKEREYGHYLLVRRSRDEKQERAYYVVYARREQAALKTLAQVAGHRWEIECGFEETKGECGLDQYEVRQWHSGYRHITLSLLAHAVLAVLRIQEKKNADGTDRPQCGGTA
;
A
#
# COMPACT_ATOMS: atom_id res chain seq x y z
N MET A 1 -28.16 12.99 -3.74
CA MET A 1 -27.05 13.96 -3.95
C MET A 1 -25.90 13.35 -4.75
N LEU A 2 -25.46 12.13 -4.41
CA LEU A 2 -24.35 11.44 -5.10
C LEU A 2 -24.60 11.06 -6.56
N GLU A 3 -25.85 10.94 -7.03
CA GLU A 3 -26.13 10.66 -8.45
C GLU A 3 -26.16 11.94 -9.32
N ARG A 4 -26.50 13.10 -8.74
CA ARG A 4 -26.82 14.35 -9.48
C ARG A 4 -25.71 15.40 -9.46
N ALA A 5 -24.67 15.23 -8.65
CA ALA A 5 -23.54 16.16 -8.63
C ALA A 5 -22.62 15.88 -9.83
N ARG A 6 -22.46 16.85 -10.72
CA ARG A 6 -21.63 16.79 -11.93
C ARG A 6 -20.11 16.87 -11.64
N ARG A 7 -19.68 16.48 -10.43
CA ARG A 7 -18.26 16.49 -10.07
C ARG A 7 -17.60 15.25 -10.65
N ASP A 8 -16.52 15.49 -11.38
CA ASP A 8 -15.62 14.46 -11.86
C ASP A 8 -14.97 13.76 -10.66
N VAL A 9 -15.05 12.43 -10.64
CA VAL A 9 -14.56 11.60 -9.54
C VAL A 9 -13.03 11.62 -9.44
N ASP A 10 -12.37 11.97 -10.54
CA ASP A 10 -10.92 12.10 -10.64
C ASP A 10 -10.46 13.45 -10.10
N VAL A 11 -11.21 14.54 -10.36
CA VAL A 11 -10.94 15.84 -9.73
C VAL A 11 -11.06 15.75 -8.21
N ALA A 12 -12.04 15.01 -7.69
CA ALA A 12 -12.18 14.82 -6.24
C ALA A 12 -11.08 13.94 -5.64
N ARG A 13 -10.51 12.99 -6.39
CA ARG A 13 -9.29 12.28 -6.02
C ARG A 13 -8.10 13.23 -5.94
N ASP A 14 -7.94 14.10 -6.94
CA ASP A 14 -6.81 15.03 -6.99
C ASP A 14 -6.85 16.01 -5.82
N ILE A 15 -8.02 16.55 -5.48
CA ILE A 15 -8.22 17.38 -4.27
C ILE A 15 -7.84 16.61 -2.99
N LEU A 16 -8.26 15.35 -2.87
CA LEU A 16 -7.89 14.49 -1.73
C LEU A 16 -6.37 14.34 -1.64
N ARG A 17 -5.72 13.98 -2.74
CA ARG A 17 -4.26 13.82 -2.79
C ARG A 17 -3.56 15.11 -2.39
N ASP A 18 -3.96 16.24 -2.97
CA ASP A 18 -3.31 17.53 -2.73
C ASP A 18 -3.46 17.96 -1.27
N TYR A 19 -4.64 17.75 -0.66
CA TYR A 19 -4.86 17.96 0.78
C TYR A 19 -3.94 17.09 1.64
N VAL A 20 -3.78 15.81 1.30
CA VAL A 20 -2.88 14.91 2.02
C VAL A 20 -1.42 15.35 1.87
N MET A 21 -1.00 15.79 0.68
CA MET A 21 0.37 16.28 0.45
C MET A 21 0.65 17.58 1.21
N GLU A 22 -0.30 18.50 1.26
CA GLU A 22 -0.17 19.76 2.00
C GLU A 22 0.07 19.53 3.51
N HIS A 23 -0.58 18.52 4.10
CA HIS A 23 -0.54 18.32 5.55
C HIS A 23 0.36 17.18 6.03
N LEU A 24 0.54 16.14 5.22
CA LEU A 24 1.30 14.93 5.57
C LEU A 24 2.55 14.73 4.70
N GLY A 25 2.75 15.54 3.66
CA GLY A 25 3.88 15.44 2.73
C GLY A 25 5.23 15.40 3.44
N ASP A 26 6.09 14.48 3.00
CA ASP A 26 7.33 14.12 3.68
C ASP A 26 8.32 13.57 2.64
N GLU A 27 9.58 14.02 2.67
CA GLU A 27 10.62 13.57 1.73
C GLU A 27 10.99 12.08 1.89
N HIS A 28 10.58 11.47 2.99
CA HIS A 28 10.75 10.04 3.30
C HIS A 28 9.44 9.27 3.20
N GLY A 29 8.40 9.87 2.60
CA GLY A 29 7.09 9.27 2.40
C GLY A 29 7.15 7.88 1.76
N VAL A 30 6.24 7.01 2.19
CA VAL A 30 6.06 5.66 1.68
C VAL A 30 4.69 5.56 1.03
N LEU A 31 4.67 5.13 -0.23
CA LEU A 31 3.44 4.75 -0.93
C LEU A 31 3.15 3.28 -0.69
N ILE A 32 1.95 2.99 -0.21
CA ILE A 32 1.52 1.66 0.21
C ILE A 32 0.31 1.26 -0.63
N VAL A 33 0.41 0.13 -1.33
CA VAL A 33 -0.71 -0.43 -2.11
C VAL A 33 -1.27 -1.65 -1.41
N ASP A 34 -2.59 -1.69 -1.28
CA ASP A 34 -3.33 -2.85 -0.79
C ASP A 34 -4.77 -2.82 -1.31
N GLU A 35 -5.52 -3.89 -1.08
CA GLU A 35 -6.93 -3.99 -1.41
C GLU A 35 -7.81 -4.23 -0.19
N THR A 36 -9.09 -3.88 -0.33
CA THR A 36 -10.10 -4.32 0.63
C THR A 36 -11.39 -4.70 -0.05
N GLY A 37 -12.12 -5.61 0.60
CA GLY A 37 -13.39 -6.14 0.11
C GLY A 37 -14.59 -5.51 0.79
N PHE A 38 -15.64 -5.28 0.01
CA PHE A 38 -16.94 -4.79 0.46
C PHE A 38 -18.00 -5.85 0.17
N ILE A 39 -18.53 -6.48 1.22
CA ILE A 39 -19.56 -7.51 1.07
C ILE A 39 -20.83 -6.89 0.50
N LYS A 40 -21.42 -7.53 -0.52
CA LYS A 40 -22.64 -7.06 -1.16
C LYS A 40 -23.63 -8.20 -1.36
N LYS A 41 -24.92 -7.85 -1.39
CA LYS A 41 -26.01 -8.76 -1.75
C LYS A 41 -26.47 -8.48 -3.18
N GLY A 42 -26.80 -9.54 -3.92
CA GLY A 42 -27.26 -9.45 -5.32
C GLY A 42 -26.13 -9.27 -6.33
N THR A 43 -26.50 -9.05 -7.60
CA THR A 43 -25.59 -9.10 -8.77
C THR A 43 -25.46 -7.77 -9.51
N HIS A 44 -26.20 -6.74 -9.09
CA HIS A 44 -26.35 -5.48 -9.84
C HIS A 44 -25.35 -4.38 -9.48
N SER A 45 -24.66 -4.48 -8.34
CA SER A 45 -23.64 -3.47 -7.97
C SER A 45 -22.40 -3.62 -8.84
N ALA A 46 -21.88 -2.50 -9.38
CA ALA A 46 -20.71 -2.49 -10.26
C ALA A 46 -19.55 -3.34 -9.70
N GLY A 47 -18.99 -4.26 -10.48
CA GLY A 47 -17.85 -5.10 -10.06
C GLY A 47 -18.15 -6.15 -9.00
N VAL A 48 -19.41 -6.35 -8.59
CA VAL A 48 -19.75 -7.38 -7.59
C VAL A 48 -19.61 -8.79 -8.18
N GLN A 49 -18.90 -9.66 -7.47
CA GLN A 49 -18.76 -11.08 -7.80
C GLN A 49 -18.41 -11.87 -6.55
N ARG A 50 -18.68 -13.19 -6.57
CA ARG A 50 -18.05 -14.14 -5.64
C ARG A 50 -16.54 -14.19 -5.86
N GLN A 51 -15.79 -13.57 -4.97
CA GLN A 51 -14.33 -13.53 -4.98
C GLN A 51 -13.80 -13.57 -3.54
N TYR A 52 -12.52 -13.90 -3.38
CA TYR A 52 -11.91 -13.90 -2.05
C TYR A 52 -11.94 -12.47 -1.50
N SER A 53 -12.61 -12.28 -0.36
CA SER A 53 -12.64 -11.02 0.36
C SER A 53 -11.74 -11.13 1.58
N GLY A 54 -10.67 -10.33 1.63
CA GLY A 54 -9.77 -10.28 2.78
C GLY A 54 -10.51 -9.96 4.08
N THR A 55 -11.52 -9.09 4.02
CA THR A 55 -12.36 -8.74 5.19
C THR A 55 -13.23 -9.91 5.67
N ALA A 56 -13.70 -10.77 4.77
CA ALA A 56 -14.53 -11.93 5.14
C ALA A 56 -13.70 -13.19 5.45
N GLY A 57 -12.41 -13.21 5.08
CA GLY A 57 -11.54 -14.38 5.17
C GLY A 57 -11.97 -15.56 4.27
N ARG A 58 -12.92 -15.35 3.36
CA ARG A 58 -13.52 -16.40 2.52
C ARG A 58 -14.04 -15.85 1.20
N VAL A 59 -14.40 -16.75 0.29
CA VAL A 59 -15.01 -16.39 -1.01
C VAL A 59 -16.46 -15.97 -0.79
N GLU A 60 -16.73 -14.69 -1.00
CA GLU A 60 -18.04 -14.08 -0.82
C GLU A 60 -18.36 -13.13 -1.95
N ASN A 61 -19.67 -12.88 -2.11
CA ASN A 61 -20.12 -11.87 -3.05
C ASN A 61 -19.70 -10.48 -2.56
N SER A 62 -18.76 -9.87 -3.26
CA SER A 62 -18.10 -8.65 -2.82
C SER A 62 -17.63 -7.80 -4.00
N GLN A 63 -17.45 -6.51 -3.74
CA GLN A 63 -16.65 -5.61 -4.56
C GLN A 63 -15.25 -5.55 -3.95
N ILE A 64 -14.21 -5.42 -4.77
CA ILE A 64 -12.83 -5.23 -4.30
C ILE A 64 -12.35 -3.87 -4.76
N GLY A 65 -11.93 -3.03 -3.83
CA GLY A 65 -11.22 -1.79 -4.15
C GLY A 65 -9.72 -1.97 -3.93
N VAL A 66 -8.91 -1.47 -4.87
CA VAL A 66 -7.47 -1.28 -4.71
C VAL A 66 -7.25 0.16 -4.25
N PHE A 67 -6.39 0.36 -3.26
CA PHE A 67 -6.17 1.66 -2.63
C PHE A 67 -4.69 2.01 -2.59
N LEU A 68 -4.41 3.31 -2.68
CA LEU A 68 -3.08 3.87 -2.48
C LEU A 68 -3.08 4.70 -1.21
N CYS A 69 -2.34 4.25 -0.20
CA CYS A 69 -2.12 4.97 1.05
C CYS A 69 -0.75 5.64 1.03
N TYR A 70 -0.70 6.87 1.51
CA TYR A 70 0.51 7.61 1.76
C TYR A 70 0.81 7.58 3.26
N ALA A 71 2.04 7.24 3.64
CA ALA A 71 2.50 7.30 5.02
C ALA A 71 3.78 8.15 5.12
N GLY A 72 3.76 9.18 5.95
CA GLY A 72 4.92 10.01 6.31
C GLY A 72 5.22 9.96 7.81
N GLN A 73 6.16 10.78 8.28
CA GLN A 73 6.49 10.81 9.71
C GLN A 73 5.31 11.27 10.59
N SER A 74 4.44 12.14 10.05
CA SER A 74 3.34 12.74 10.79
C SER A 74 2.09 11.85 10.85
N GLY A 75 1.92 10.90 9.93
CA GLY A 75 0.74 10.04 9.87
C GLY A 75 0.54 9.42 8.49
N HIS A 76 -0.63 8.84 8.28
CA HIS A 76 -1.01 8.20 7.02
C HIS A 76 -2.41 8.62 6.57
N ALA A 77 -2.65 8.57 5.26
CA ALA A 77 -3.97 8.77 4.66
C ALA A 77 -4.02 8.18 3.25
N PHE A 78 -5.20 7.79 2.79
CA PHE A 78 -5.41 7.37 1.40
C PHE A 78 -5.38 8.56 0.44
N ILE A 79 -4.73 8.37 -0.71
CA ILE A 79 -4.63 9.37 -1.78
C ILE A 79 -5.28 8.92 -3.09
N ASP A 80 -5.53 7.62 -3.27
CA ASP A 80 -6.18 7.10 -4.47
C ASP A 80 -6.96 5.79 -4.20
N ARG A 81 -7.86 5.46 -5.13
CA ARG A 81 -8.70 4.27 -5.13
C ARG A 81 -9.07 3.84 -6.56
N ALA A 82 -9.18 2.54 -6.77
CA ALA A 82 -9.74 1.97 -8.00
C ALA A 82 -10.63 0.78 -7.68
N LEU A 83 -11.79 0.69 -8.32
CA LEU A 83 -12.64 -0.50 -8.25
C LEU A 83 -12.06 -1.58 -9.18
N TYR A 84 -11.74 -2.75 -8.63
CA TYR A 84 -11.37 -3.91 -9.44
C TYR A 84 -12.62 -4.49 -10.11
N LEU A 85 -12.67 -4.40 -11.44
CA LEU A 85 -13.70 -5.05 -12.25
C LEU A 85 -13.23 -6.44 -12.69
N PRO A 86 -13.89 -7.52 -12.25
CA PRO A 86 -13.59 -8.84 -12.77
C PRO A 86 -13.87 -8.96 -14.26
N LYS A 87 -13.14 -9.84 -14.95
CA LYS A 87 -13.22 -10.00 -16.42
C LYS A 87 -14.65 -10.24 -16.94
N GLN A 88 -15.45 -11.02 -16.20
CA GLN A 88 -16.85 -11.30 -16.53
C GLN A 88 -17.75 -10.05 -16.59
N TRP A 89 -17.38 -8.96 -15.89
CA TRP A 89 -18.12 -7.70 -15.97
C TRP A 89 -17.79 -6.99 -17.28
N THR A 90 -16.50 -6.88 -17.60
CA THR A 90 -16.05 -6.19 -18.81
C THR A 90 -16.40 -6.94 -20.10
N GLU A 91 -16.75 -8.23 -20.00
CA GLU A 91 -17.27 -9.05 -21.10
C GLU A 91 -18.80 -8.96 -21.27
N ASP A 92 -19.51 -8.28 -20.35
CA ASP A 92 -20.96 -8.12 -20.34
C ASP A 92 -21.33 -6.63 -20.40
N ARG A 93 -21.34 -6.08 -21.62
CA ARG A 93 -21.58 -4.66 -21.87
C ARG A 93 -22.95 -4.17 -21.37
N PRO A 94 -24.08 -4.88 -21.61
CA PRO A 94 -25.38 -4.49 -21.06
C PRO A 94 -25.38 -4.39 -19.53
N ARG A 95 -24.67 -5.31 -18.85
CA ARG A 95 -24.53 -5.25 -17.38
C ARG A 95 -23.68 -4.07 -16.93
N CYS A 96 -22.59 -3.76 -17.64
CA CYS A 96 -21.79 -2.57 -17.40
C CYS A 96 -22.62 -1.29 -17.53
N GLU A 97 -23.40 -1.15 -18.60
CA GLU A 97 -24.28 0.00 -18.84
C GLU A 97 -25.33 0.15 -17.73
N ALA A 98 -25.97 -0.94 -17.32
CA ALA A 98 -26.96 -0.93 -16.24
C ALA A 98 -26.36 -0.49 -14.88
N ALA A 99 -25.06 -0.74 -14.67
CA ALA A 99 -24.31 -0.31 -13.49
C ALA A 99 -23.54 1.01 -13.70
N GLY A 100 -23.73 1.69 -14.84
CA GLY A 100 -23.15 3.00 -15.14
C GLY A 100 -21.65 2.98 -15.36
N ILE A 101 -21.07 1.84 -15.71
CA ILE A 101 -19.64 1.68 -15.99
C ILE A 101 -19.36 2.24 -17.39
N PRO A 102 -18.44 3.20 -17.58
CA PRO A 102 -18.14 3.77 -18.90
C PRO A 102 -17.65 2.73 -19.93
N ASP A 103 -17.87 2.98 -21.23
CA ASP A 103 -17.45 2.10 -22.33
C ASP A 103 -15.92 1.94 -22.42
N ALA A 104 -15.19 2.98 -22.04
CA ALA A 104 -13.73 2.98 -22.06
C ALA A 104 -13.09 2.09 -20.97
N VAL A 105 -13.87 1.65 -19.97
CA VAL A 105 -13.34 0.82 -18.88
C VAL A 105 -13.20 -0.62 -19.36
N THR A 106 -11.95 -1.07 -19.52
CA THR A 106 -11.60 -2.45 -19.85
C THR A 106 -11.08 -3.21 -18.64
N PHE A 107 -10.91 -4.52 -18.77
CA PHE A 107 -10.31 -5.34 -17.72
C PHE A 107 -8.88 -4.88 -17.39
N ALA A 108 -8.59 -4.73 -16.10
CA ALA A 108 -7.26 -4.50 -15.57
C ALA A 108 -7.05 -5.35 -14.31
N THR A 109 -5.89 -5.98 -14.19
CA THR A 109 -5.51 -6.71 -12.97
C THR A 109 -5.25 -5.74 -11.82
N LYS A 110 -5.33 -6.20 -10.57
CA LYS A 110 -5.00 -5.35 -9.41
C LYS A 110 -3.59 -4.73 -9.50
N PRO A 111 -2.52 -5.44 -9.91
CA PRO A 111 -1.21 -4.81 -10.14
C PRO A 111 -1.20 -3.76 -11.26
N GLN A 112 -2.03 -3.91 -12.29
CA GLN A 112 -2.18 -2.87 -13.32
C GLN A 112 -2.86 -1.62 -12.78
N LEU A 113 -3.92 -1.77 -11.96
CA LEU A 113 -4.57 -0.66 -11.27
C LEU A 113 -3.60 0.05 -10.30
N ALA A 114 -2.84 -0.72 -9.52
CA ALA A 114 -1.81 -0.21 -8.63
C ALA A 114 -0.75 0.61 -9.39
N ARG A 115 -0.27 0.08 -10.52
CA ARG A 115 0.67 0.79 -11.40
C ARG A 115 0.07 2.13 -11.88
N GLN A 116 -1.18 2.14 -12.32
CA GLN A 116 -1.85 3.37 -12.78
C GLN A 116 -1.93 4.42 -11.67
N MET A 117 -2.32 4.03 -10.45
CA MET A 117 -2.38 4.95 -9.31
C MET A 117 -0.98 5.47 -8.91
N LEU A 118 0.03 4.60 -8.94
CA LEU A 118 1.42 5.01 -8.69
C LEU A 118 1.94 5.97 -9.77
N GLU A 119 1.61 5.71 -11.05
CA GLU A 119 1.97 6.57 -12.18
C GLU A 119 1.37 7.97 -12.01
N LEU A 120 0.08 8.06 -11.67
CA LEU A 120 -0.60 9.33 -11.38
C LEU A 120 0.01 10.05 -10.18
N ALA A 121 0.37 9.33 -9.11
CA ALA A 121 1.02 9.93 -7.95
C ALA A 121 2.40 10.51 -8.30
N PHE A 122 3.20 9.79 -9.11
CA PHE A 122 4.51 10.28 -9.56
C PHE A 122 4.40 11.47 -10.51
N GLU A 123 3.45 11.44 -11.45
CA GLU A 123 3.18 12.57 -12.36
C GLU A 123 2.72 13.82 -11.61
N ALA A 124 1.95 13.65 -10.53
CA ALA A 124 1.54 14.73 -9.64
C ALA A 124 2.65 15.22 -8.69
N GLY A 125 3.85 14.62 -8.72
CA GLY A 125 4.97 15.03 -7.89
C GLY A 125 4.83 14.65 -6.41
N VAL A 126 4.05 13.63 -6.08
CA VAL A 126 3.94 13.12 -4.70
C VAL A 126 5.33 12.70 -4.20
N PRO A 127 5.86 13.31 -3.13
CA PRO A 127 7.17 12.96 -2.60
C PRO A 127 7.12 11.55 -2.03
N CYS A 128 7.91 10.62 -2.57
CA CYS A 128 8.01 9.30 -1.97
C CYS A 128 9.41 8.72 -2.15
N ARG A 129 9.93 8.12 -1.08
CA ARG A 129 11.21 7.41 -1.11
C ARG A 129 11.03 5.93 -1.37
N TRP A 130 9.89 5.36 -0.97
CA TRP A 130 9.64 3.92 -1.04
C TRP A 130 8.23 3.60 -1.52
N VAL A 131 8.11 2.48 -2.23
CA VAL A 131 6.85 1.79 -2.47
C VAL A 131 6.84 0.46 -1.71
N THR A 132 5.72 0.14 -1.05
CA THR A 132 5.51 -1.17 -0.42
C THR A 132 4.12 -1.69 -0.73
N ALA A 133 3.97 -3.02 -0.77
CA ALA A 133 2.71 -3.68 -1.07
C ALA A 133 2.77 -5.16 -0.65
N ASP A 134 1.61 -5.81 -0.64
CA ASP A 134 1.48 -7.22 -0.32
C ASP A 134 1.97 -8.15 -1.46
N ALA A 135 1.78 -9.46 -1.27
CA ALA A 135 2.23 -10.49 -2.20
C ALA A 135 1.47 -10.52 -3.53
N VAL A 136 0.24 -9.99 -3.60
CA VAL A 136 -0.50 -9.86 -4.86
C VAL A 136 0.26 -8.96 -5.82
N TYR A 137 0.82 -7.86 -5.30
CA TYR A 137 1.58 -6.88 -6.08
C TYR A 137 3.05 -7.28 -6.24
N GLY A 138 3.70 -7.76 -5.19
CA GLY A 138 5.14 -8.05 -5.25
C GLY A 138 5.53 -9.25 -6.11
N GLN A 139 4.63 -10.22 -6.30
CA GLN A 139 4.87 -11.31 -7.26
C GLN A 139 4.80 -10.81 -8.72
N ASP A 140 4.12 -9.69 -9.00
CA ASP A 140 3.99 -9.13 -10.34
C ASP A 140 5.34 -8.55 -10.83
N ARG A 141 6.00 -9.29 -11.72
CA ARG A 141 7.31 -8.91 -12.30
C ARG A 141 7.22 -7.65 -13.15
N ARG A 142 6.07 -7.37 -13.78
CA ARG A 142 5.92 -6.20 -14.65
C ARG A 142 5.88 -4.92 -13.81
N LEU A 143 5.21 -4.95 -12.66
CA LEU A 143 5.21 -3.86 -11.68
C LEU A 143 6.61 -3.63 -11.13
N ARG A 144 7.33 -4.70 -10.75
CA ARG A 144 8.73 -4.61 -10.29
C ARG A 144 9.63 -3.95 -11.34
N CYS A 145 9.65 -4.47 -12.56
CA CYS A 145 10.47 -3.89 -13.65
C CYS A 145 10.08 -2.45 -13.96
N TRP A 146 8.79 -2.10 -13.86
CA TRP A 146 8.32 -0.73 -14.07
C TRP A 146 8.82 0.24 -12.98
N LEU A 147 8.80 -0.16 -11.71
CA LEU A 147 9.39 0.63 -10.61
C LEU A 147 10.92 0.74 -10.78
N GLU A 148 11.59 -0.36 -11.12
CA GLU A 148 13.04 -0.36 -11.36
C GLU A 148 13.43 0.56 -12.53
N SER A 149 12.65 0.59 -13.62
CA SER A 149 12.88 1.49 -14.76
C SER A 149 12.81 2.98 -14.40
N ARG A 150 12.15 3.31 -13.29
CA ARG A 150 12.03 4.66 -12.73
C ARG A 150 13.05 4.92 -11.62
N TYR A 151 13.90 3.95 -11.30
CA TYR A 151 14.82 4.01 -10.16
C TYR A 151 14.10 4.24 -8.81
N GLN A 152 12.83 3.84 -8.72
CA GLN A 152 11.99 3.98 -7.54
C GLN A 152 12.25 2.84 -6.56
N PRO A 153 12.79 3.10 -5.35
CA PRO A 153 12.99 2.06 -4.36
C PRO A 153 11.68 1.41 -3.91
N PHE A 154 11.74 0.11 -3.63
CA PHE A 154 10.60 -0.63 -3.10
C PHE A 154 11.00 -1.76 -2.16
N VAL A 155 10.05 -2.14 -1.30
CA VAL A 155 10.04 -3.39 -0.53
C VAL A 155 8.68 -4.03 -0.75
N LEU A 156 8.59 -5.06 -1.59
CA LEU A 156 7.30 -5.69 -1.91
C LEU A 156 7.27 -7.10 -1.35
N ALA A 157 6.19 -7.47 -0.66
CA ALA A 157 6.04 -8.84 -0.16
C ALA A 157 5.92 -9.83 -1.32
N ILE A 158 6.39 -11.05 -1.13
CA ILE A 158 6.34 -12.13 -2.12
C ILE A 158 5.95 -13.44 -1.44
N PRO A 159 5.37 -14.40 -2.18
CA PRO A 159 5.18 -15.74 -1.65
C PRO A 159 6.55 -16.42 -1.41
N LYS A 160 6.61 -17.32 -0.42
CA LYS A 160 7.86 -18.01 -0.05
C LYS A 160 8.51 -18.82 -1.18
N ASN A 161 7.71 -19.23 -2.16
CA ASN A 161 8.14 -20.00 -3.33
C ASN A 161 8.49 -19.11 -4.54
N GLU A 162 8.51 -17.79 -4.40
CA GLU A 162 8.92 -16.88 -5.47
C GLU A 162 10.33 -17.25 -5.95
N PRO A 163 10.52 -17.48 -7.27
CA PRO A 163 11.80 -17.88 -7.80
C PRO A 163 12.66 -16.64 -8.11
N LEU A 164 13.83 -16.54 -7.46
CA LEU A 164 14.73 -15.39 -7.48
C LEU A 164 16.12 -15.78 -8.01
N TRP A 165 16.81 -14.85 -8.66
CA TRP A 165 18.20 -15.06 -9.08
C TRP A 165 19.16 -14.89 -7.91
N TRP A 166 19.90 -15.94 -7.58
CA TRP A 166 20.78 -15.98 -6.42
C TRP A 166 22.09 -16.68 -6.76
N GLN A 167 23.21 -16.11 -6.30
CA GLN A 167 24.57 -16.57 -6.59
C GLN A 167 24.89 -16.71 -8.10
N GLY A 168 24.21 -15.90 -8.94
CA GLY A 168 24.32 -15.93 -10.40
C GLY A 168 22.94 -15.86 -11.06
N PRO A 169 22.85 -16.11 -12.38
CA PRO A 169 21.59 -16.17 -13.13
C PRO A 169 20.78 -17.46 -12.84
N THR A 170 20.97 -18.08 -11.67
CA THR A 170 20.31 -19.32 -11.26
C THR A 170 19.06 -18.98 -10.44
N CYS A 171 17.93 -19.54 -10.84
CA CYS A 171 16.65 -19.29 -10.18
C CYS A 171 16.44 -20.25 -9.00
N VAL A 172 16.35 -19.71 -7.79
CA VAL A 172 16.18 -20.44 -6.52
C VAL A 172 14.98 -19.85 -5.79
N ARG A 173 14.16 -20.71 -5.15
CA ARG A 173 13.02 -20.26 -4.36
C ARG A 173 13.48 -19.47 -3.13
N ALA A 174 12.71 -18.45 -2.76
CA ALA A 174 13.04 -17.58 -1.62
C ALA A 174 13.22 -18.37 -0.31
N ASP A 175 12.37 -19.35 -0.02
CA ASP A 175 12.51 -20.21 1.16
C ASP A 175 13.79 -21.04 1.15
N ASN A 176 14.10 -21.70 0.02
CA ASN A 176 15.35 -22.46 -0.13
C ASN A 176 16.61 -21.60 0.05
N ILE A 177 16.58 -20.33 -0.41
CA ILE A 177 17.68 -19.39 -0.16
C ILE A 177 17.88 -19.21 1.34
N VAL A 178 16.81 -18.94 2.10
CA VAL A 178 16.89 -18.71 3.55
C VAL A 178 17.30 -19.97 4.31
N ASP A 179 16.82 -21.14 3.91
CA ASP A 179 17.14 -22.40 4.59
C ASP A 179 18.63 -22.79 4.46
N SER A 180 19.34 -22.22 3.48
CA SER A 180 20.79 -22.39 3.32
C SER A 180 21.63 -21.46 4.21
N LEU A 181 21.01 -20.51 4.92
CA LEU A 181 21.68 -19.48 5.71
C LEU A 181 21.85 -19.91 7.17
N THR A 182 22.88 -19.39 7.82
CA THR A 182 23.17 -19.73 9.22
C THR A 182 22.37 -18.86 10.19
N PRO A 183 22.02 -19.36 11.40
CA PRO A 183 21.25 -18.59 12.39
C PRO A 183 21.90 -17.27 12.83
N GLN A 184 23.23 -17.16 12.74
CA GLN A 184 23.99 -15.97 13.15
C GLN A 184 23.79 -14.77 12.21
N GLN A 185 23.19 -14.96 11.04
CA GLN A 185 22.95 -13.89 10.07
C GLN A 185 21.65 -13.11 10.30
N TRP A 186 20.86 -13.49 11.30
CA TRP A 186 19.63 -12.80 11.68
C TRP A 186 19.92 -11.67 12.66
N GLU A 187 19.36 -10.49 12.39
CA GLU A 187 19.45 -9.34 13.28
C GLU A 187 18.07 -8.92 13.79
N LYS A 188 18.02 -8.44 15.04
CA LYS A 188 16.79 -7.94 15.64
C LYS A 188 16.54 -6.50 15.24
N HIS A 189 15.42 -6.25 14.57
CA HIS A 189 14.99 -4.89 14.21
C HIS A 189 13.47 -4.74 14.39
N SER A 190 13.04 -3.52 14.68
CA SER A 190 11.62 -3.20 14.76
C SER A 190 11.02 -2.96 13.37
N ALA A 191 9.80 -3.46 13.16
CA ALA A 191 8.94 -3.10 12.03
C ALA A 191 8.12 -1.83 12.30
N GLY A 192 8.49 -1.03 13.30
CA GLY A 192 7.73 0.15 13.75
C GLY A 192 6.77 -0.16 14.90
N ARG A 193 6.12 0.90 15.40
CA ARG A 193 5.22 0.83 16.57
C ARG A 193 3.88 0.18 16.18
N GLY A 194 3.35 -0.64 17.08
CA GLY A 194 1.98 -1.14 17.03
C GLY A 194 1.27 -0.88 18.37
N ALA A 195 0.04 -1.36 18.50
CA ALA A 195 -0.81 -1.13 19.69
C ALA A 195 -0.17 -1.59 21.02
N LYS A 196 0.70 -2.62 20.98
CA LYS A 196 1.41 -3.16 22.15
C LYS A 196 2.87 -2.69 22.27
N GLY A 197 3.26 -1.64 21.55
CA GLY A 197 4.63 -1.13 21.49
C GLY A 197 5.39 -1.54 20.24
N GLU A 198 6.72 -1.54 20.29
CA GLU A 198 7.59 -1.85 19.14
C GLU A 198 7.37 -3.28 18.63
N ARG A 199 7.14 -3.44 17.32
CA ARG A 199 6.94 -4.74 16.68
C ARG A 199 8.28 -5.36 16.33
N GLN A 200 8.87 -6.05 17.29
CA GLN A 200 10.21 -6.65 17.19
C GLN A 200 10.19 -7.98 16.44
N TYR A 201 11.01 -8.09 15.40
CA TYR A 201 11.21 -9.33 14.63
C TYR A 201 12.69 -9.60 14.39
N ASP A 202 13.00 -10.83 14.02
CA ASP A 202 14.30 -11.16 13.48
C ASP A 202 14.25 -10.94 11.96
N TRP A 203 15.28 -10.31 11.41
CA TRP A 203 15.39 -9.97 10.00
C TRP A 203 16.68 -10.45 9.39
N ILE A 204 16.64 -10.77 8.10
CA ILE A 204 17.82 -11.04 7.30
C ILE A 204 17.67 -10.39 5.93
N ARG A 205 18.77 -9.86 5.39
CA ARG A 205 18.86 -9.31 4.03
C ARG A 205 19.92 -10.06 3.25
N VAL A 206 19.51 -10.65 2.13
CA VAL A 206 20.37 -11.44 1.24
C VAL A 206 20.48 -10.71 -0.10
N PRO A 207 21.71 -10.37 -0.57
CA PRO A 207 21.88 -9.83 -1.92
C PRO A 207 21.40 -10.82 -2.98
N LEU A 208 20.60 -10.34 -3.92
CA LEU A 208 20.18 -11.08 -5.11
C LEU A 208 21.06 -10.71 -6.29
N TRP A 209 21.23 -11.65 -7.21
CA TRP A 209 21.98 -11.41 -8.42
C TRP A 209 21.09 -10.76 -9.48
N ARG A 210 21.61 -9.70 -10.12
CA ARG A 210 21.02 -9.08 -11.31
C ARG A 210 22.15 -8.62 -12.22
N LEU A 211 21.89 -8.65 -13.52
CA LEU A 211 22.77 -8.02 -14.50
C LEU A 211 22.62 -6.50 -14.40
N GLN A 212 23.72 -5.79 -14.11
CA GLN A 212 23.76 -4.33 -13.98
C GLN A 212 24.85 -3.79 -14.92
N LEU A 213 24.45 -3.19 -16.03
CA LEU A 213 25.36 -2.83 -17.12
C LEU A 213 25.90 -1.41 -16.96
N SER A 214 25.04 -0.47 -16.54
CA SER A 214 25.37 0.94 -16.35
C SER A 214 25.88 1.24 -14.94
N GLU A 215 26.61 2.35 -14.78
CA GLU A 215 27.04 2.86 -13.47
C GLU A 215 25.84 3.17 -12.58
N LYS A 216 24.82 3.81 -13.16
CA LYS A 216 23.59 4.16 -12.46
C LYS A 216 22.85 2.92 -11.93
N GLU A 217 22.81 1.82 -12.67
CA GLU A 217 22.24 0.57 -12.15
C GLU A 217 23.05 0.02 -10.98
N ARG A 218 24.37 0.16 -10.99
CA ARG A 218 25.26 -0.32 -9.92
C ARG A 218 25.11 0.45 -8.60
N GLU A 219 24.58 1.68 -8.62
CA GLU A 219 24.20 2.43 -7.40
C GLU A 219 23.07 1.74 -6.62
N TYR A 220 22.28 0.90 -7.31
CA TYR A 220 21.16 0.17 -6.73
C TYR A 220 21.54 -1.29 -6.47
N GLY A 221 20.88 -1.88 -5.48
CA GLY A 221 20.99 -3.29 -5.15
C GLY A 221 19.62 -3.95 -5.13
N HIS A 222 19.62 -5.25 -5.40
CA HIS A 222 18.47 -6.11 -5.27
C HIS A 222 18.68 -7.06 -4.11
N TYR A 223 17.66 -7.22 -3.26
CA TYR A 223 17.78 -8.03 -2.07
C TYR A 223 16.53 -8.86 -1.83
N LEU A 224 16.71 -10.03 -1.23
CA LEU A 224 15.68 -10.76 -0.53
C LEU A 224 15.73 -10.30 0.93
N LEU A 225 14.66 -9.72 1.41
CA LEU A 225 14.47 -9.38 2.82
C LEU A 225 13.50 -10.39 3.42
N VAL A 226 13.81 -10.91 4.61
CA VAL A 226 12.95 -11.89 5.27
C VAL A 226 12.78 -11.51 6.72
N ARG A 227 11.52 -11.52 7.16
CA ARG A 227 11.09 -11.32 8.54
C ARG A 227 10.73 -12.66 9.14
N ARG A 228 11.17 -12.94 10.37
CA ARG A 228 10.77 -14.11 11.15
C ARG A 228 10.13 -13.68 12.47
N SER A 229 8.97 -14.25 12.82
CA SER A 229 8.38 -14.09 14.15
C SER A 229 9.30 -14.65 15.21
N ARG A 230 9.21 -14.10 16.42
CA ARG A 230 10.03 -14.51 17.58
C ARG A 230 9.27 -15.42 18.54
N ASP A 231 8.07 -15.83 18.15
CA ASP A 231 7.29 -16.86 18.84
C ASP A 231 7.78 -18.26 18.44
N GLU A 232 7.21 -19.28 19.07
CA GLU A 232 7.56 -20.68 18.84
C GLU A 232 7.33 -21.12 17.38
N LYS A 233 6.41 -20.47 16.66
CA LYS A 233 6.08 -20.82 15.27
C LYS A 233 7.12 -20.34 14.27
N GLN A 234 7.85 -19.27 14.59
CA GLN A 234 8.88 -18.67 13.74
C GLN A 234 8.41 -18.44 12.29
N GLU A 235 7.19 -17.95 12.12
CA GLU A 235 6.57 -17.68 10.83
C GLU A 235 7.38 -16.66 10.04
N ARG A 236 7.62 -16.96 8.76
CA ARG A 236 8.45 -16.15 7.87
C ARG A 236 7.59 -15.39 6.86
N ALA A 237 7.90 -14.11 6.68
CA ALA A 237 7.41 -13.29 5.57
C ALA A 237 8.58 -12.86 4.69
N TYR A 238 8.39 -12.91 3.37
CA TYR A 238 9.44 -12.71 2.37
C TYR A 238 9.14 -11.46 1.56
N TYR A 239 10.18 -10.72 1.20
CA TYR A 239 10.07 -9.49 0.44
C TYR A 239 11.19 -9.40 -0.60
N VAL A 240 10.88 -8.87 -1.77
CA VAL A 240 11.87 -8.42 -2.75
C VAL A 240 12.10 -6.93 -2.59
N VAL A 241 13.37 -6.54 -2.60
CA VAL A 241 13.82 -5.18 -2.37
C VAL A 241 14.61 -4.72 -3.58
N TYR A 242 14.31 -3.51 -4.02
CA TYR A 242 15.16 -2.72 -4.91
C TYR A 242 15.41 -1.38 -4.23
N ALA A 243 16.67 -1.02 -4.04
CA ALA A 243 17.02 0.17 -3.27
C ALA A 243 18.39 0.70 -3.67
N ARG A 244 18.64 1.99 -3.46
CA ARG A 244 20.01 2.51 -3.45
C ARG A 244 20.81 1.77 -2.40
N ARG A 245 22.04 1.37 -2.73
CA ARG A 245 22.90 0.59 -1.83
C ARG A 245 23.13 1.30 -0.49
N GLU A 246 23.27 2.62 -0.52
CA GLU A 246 23.43 3.48 0.66
C GLU A 246 22.18 3.50 1.58
N GLN A 247 20.99 3.26 1.02
CA GLN A 247 19.70 3.26 1.73
C GLN A 247 19.24 1.86 2.15
N ALA A 248 19.93 0.81 1.69
CA ALA A 248 19.52 -0.58 1.87
C ALA A 248 19.90 -1.18 3.24
N ALA A 249 20.14 -0.34 4.26
CA ALA A 249 20.42 -0.81 5.62
C ALA A 249 19.27 -1.66 6.16
N LEU A 250 19.57 -2.76 6.87
CA LEU A 250 18.56 -3.72 7.31
C LEU A 250 17.46 -3.08 8.16
N LYS A 251 17.84 -2.16 9.07
CA LYS A 251 16.91 -1.36 9.87
C LYS A 251 15.92 -0.57 9.01
N THR A 252 16.41 0.12 7.98
CA THR A 252 15.58 0.90 7.05
C THR A 252 14.60 0.00 6.30
N LEU A 253 15.09 -1.13 5.78
CA LEU A 253 14.24 -2.08 5.05
C LEU A 253 13.16 -2.70 5.95
N ALA A 254 13.50 -3.01 7.21
CA ALA A 254 12.55 -3.50 8.20
C ALA A 254 11.45 -2.47 8.52
N GLN A 255 11.81 -1.19 8.63
CA GLN A 255 10.86 -0.08 8.81
C GLN A 255 9.93 0.06 7.60
N VAL A 256 10.46 0.07 6.38
CA VAL A 256 9.66 0.16 5.14
C VAL A 256 8.70 -1.02 4.98
N ALA A 257 9.17 -2.25 5.24
CA ALA A 257 8.28 -3.42 5.28
C ALA A 257 7.19 -3.29 6.35
N GLY A 258 7.53 -2.67 7.49
CA GLY A 258 6.62 -2.39 8.60
C GLY A 258 5.52 -1.37 8.30
N HIS A 259 5.78 -0.40 7.41
CA HIS A 259 4.81 0.62 6.99
C HIS A 259 3.58 0.03 6.27
N ARG A 260 3.64 -1.22 5.79
CA ARG A 260 2.46 -1.93 5.28
C ARG A 260 1.32 -2.03 6.31
N TRP A 261 1.59 -1.85 7.59
CA TRP A 261 0.54 -1.80 8.62
C TRP A 261 -0.28 -0.50 8.59
N GLU A 262 0.27 0.59 8.08
CA GLU A 262 -0.43 1.89 8.04
C GLU A 262 -1.67 1.83 7.15
N ILE A 263 -1.65 1.06 6.05
CA ILE A 263 -2.83 0.88 5.20
C ILE A 263 -3.90 0.01 5.88
N GLU A 264 -3.50 -0.94 6.73
CA GLU A 264 -4.44 -1.74 7.52
C GLU A 264 -5.14 -0.87 8.57
N CYS A 265 -4.39 -0.03 9.30
CA CYS A 265 -4.95 0.99 10.17
C CYS A 265 -5.88 1.94 9.40
N GLY A 266 -5.45 2.44 8.24
CA GLY A 266 -6.28 3.29 7.40
C GLY A 266 -7.61 2.63 7.04
N PHE A 267 -7.62 1.34 6.69
CA PHE A 267 -8.87 0.62 6.43
C PHE A 267 -9.76 0.49 7.67
N GLU A 268 -9.19 0.17 8.83
CA GLU A 268 -9.95 0.08 10.09
C GLU A 268 -10.58 1.43 10.45
N GLU A 269 -9.80 2.50 10.41
CA GLU A 269 -10.24 3.86 10.70
C GLU A 269 -11.30 4.36 9.71
N THR A 270 -11.05 4.22 8.41
CA THR A 270 -11.97 4.73 7.39
C THR A 270 -13.30 3.95 7.38
N LYS A 271 -13.29 2.65 7.67
CA LYS A 271 -14.52 1.84 7.83
C LYS A 271 -15.26 2.19 9.13
N GLY A 272 -14.53 2.27 10.24
CA GLY A 272 -15.10 2.52 11.56
C GLY A 272 -15.67 3.93 11.72
N GLU A 273 -15.03 4.93 11.14
CA GLU A 273 -15.30 6.34 11.44
C GLU A 273 -15.88 7.12 10.25
N CYS A 274 -15.54 6.71 9.02
CA CYS A 274 -15.89 7.45 7.80
C CYS A 274 -16.84 6.68 6.87
N GLY A 275 -17.33 5.51 7.30
CA GLY A 275 -18.33 4.72 6.59
C GLY A 275 -17.85 4.18 5.23
N LEU A 276 -16.56 3.87 5.07
CA LEU A 276 -16.00 3.37 3.81
C LEU A 276 -16.77 2.16 3.24
N ASP A 277 -17.27 1.28 4.11
CA ASP A 277 -18.05 0.09 3.77
C ASP A 277 -19.56 0.22 4.05
N GLN A 278 -20.01 1.38 4.52
CA GLN A 278 -21.40 1.66 4.92
C GLN A 278 -22.17 2.36 3.79
N TYR A 279 -22.29 1.70 2.64
CA TYR A 279 -23.03 2.25 1.49
C TYR A 279 -23.88 1.21 0.75
N GLU A 280 -24.99 1.68 0.20
CA GLU A 280 -25.92 0.88 -0.62
C GLU A 280 -25.91 1.27 -2.11
N VAL A 281 -25.04 2.21 -2.50
CA VAL A 281 -24.92 2.64 -3.90
C VAL A 281 -24.46 1.49 -4.80
N ARG A 282 -25.06 1.40 -5.98
CA ARG A 282 -24.84 0.31 -6.95
C ARG A 282 -24.12 0.76 -8.22
N GLN A 283 -24.31 2.03 -8.58
CA GLN A 283 -23.78 2.66 -9.78
C GLN A 283 -22.30 2.99 -9.63
N TRP A 284 -21.54 2.83 -10.71
CA TRP A 284 -20.09 3.07 -10.80
C TRP A 284 -19.69 4.43 -10.21
N HIS A 285 -20.21 5.52 -10.77
CA HIS A 285 -19.86 6.88 -10.33
C HIS A 285 -20.28 7.16 -8.88
N SER A 286 -21.46 6.68 -8.46
CA SER A 286 -21.92 6.85 -7.08
C SER A 286 -21.01 6.12 -6.09
N GLY A 287 -20.52 4.92 -6.44
CA GLY A 287 -19.53 4.18 -5.67
C GLY A 287 -18.22 4.96 -5.52
N TYR A 288 -17.64 5.42 -6.64
CA TYR A 288 -16.41 6.23 -6.60
C TYR A 288 -16.54 7.52 -5.78
N ARG A 289 -17.71 8.19 -5.85
CA ARG A 289 -18.00 9.40 -5.07
C ARG A 289 -18.05 9.09 -3.58
N HIS A 290 -18.79 8.05 -3.18
CA HIS A 290 -18.88 7.63 -1.77
C HIS A 290 -17.49 7.33 -1.21
N ILE A 291 -16.74 6.46 -1.90
CA ILE A 291 -15.42 6.04 -1.43
C ILE A 291 -14.50 7.27 -1.30
N THR A 292 -14.46 8.20 -2.28
CA THR A 292 -13.58 9.39 -2.12
C THR A 292 -13.99 10.28 -0.97
N LEU A 293 -15.29 10.46 -0.72
CA LEU A 293 -15.73 11.27 0.40
C LEU A 293 -15.36 10.64 1.74
N SER A 294 -15.47 9.31 1.86
CA SER A 294 -14.98 8.58 3.03
C SER A 294 -13.46 8.73 3.19
N LEU A 295 -12.68 8.64 2.11
CA LEU A 295 -11.22 8.85 2.16
C LEU A 295 -10.86 10.28 2.56
N LEU A 296 -11.59 11.28 2.06
CA LEU A 296 -11.40 12.69 2.42
C LEU A 296 -11.75 12.95 3.89
N ALA A 297 -12.84 12.38 4.39
CA ALA A 297 -13.17 12.46 5.81
C ALA A 297 -12.05 11.85 6.68
N HIS A 298 -11.53 10.70 6.29
CA HIS A 298 -10.40 10.06 6.98
C HIS A 298 -9.14 10.94 6.93
N ALA A 299 -8.80 11.51 5.77
CA ALA A 299 -7.66 12.43 5.65
C ALA A 299 -7.82 13.66 6.57
N VAL A 300 -9.02 14.24 6.66
CA VAL A 300 -9.30 15.36 7.59
C VAL A 300 -9.10 14.92 9.04
N LEU A 301 -9.63 13.76 9.45
CA LEU A 301 -9.44 13.23 10.80
C LEU A 301 -7.96 12.96 11.12
N ALA A 302 -7.20 12.40 10.18
CA ALA A 302 -5.77 12.18 10.34
C ALA A 302 -5.02 13.50 10.60
N VAL A 303 -5.34 14.56 9.85
CA VAL A 303 -4.75 15.90 10.04
C VAL A 303 -5.14 16.51 11.39
N LEU A 304 -6.41 16.41 11.79
CA LEU A 304 -6.88 16.93 13.08
C LEU A 304 -6.17 16.25 14.26
N ARG A 305 -6.01 14.92 14.24
CA ARG A 305 -5.27 14.18 15.27
C ARG A 305 -3.82 14.65 15.41
N ILE A 306 -3.17 14.98 14.30
CA ILE A 306 -1.80 15.48 14.29
C ILE A 306 -1.74 16.87 14.91
N GLN A 307 -2.69 17.73 14.59
CA GLN A 307 -2.77 19.09 15.15
C GLN A 307 -3.03 19.04 16.67
N GLU A 308 -3.95 18.19 17.12
CA GLU A 308 -4.23 18.00 18.56
C GLU A 308 -3.00 17.50 19.32
N LYS A 309 -2.27 16.52 18.76
CA LYS A 309 -1.05 16.01 19.37
C LYS A 309 0.04 17.08 19.47
N LYS A 310 0.22 17.90 18.42
CA LYS A 310 1.17 19.04 18.45
C LYS A 310 0.78 20.06 19.51
N ASN A 311 -0.51 20.33 19.67
CA ASN A 311 -1.00 21.25 20.69
C ASN A 311 -0.77 20.71 22.11
N ALA A 312 -1.03 19.41 22.34
CA ALA A 312 -0.81 18.75 23.62
C ALA A 312 0.69 18.72 24.01
N ASP A 313 1.58 18.39 23.06
CA ASP A 313 3.03 18.39 23.28
C ASP A 313 3.59 19.83 23.48
N GLY A 314 2.89 20.86 22.99
CA GLY A 314 3.26 22.27 23.11
C GLY A 314 2.85 22.94 24.43
N THR A 315 1.91 22.37 25.18
CA THR A 315 1.38 22.96 26.43
C THR A 315 2.20 22.66 27.70
N ASP A 316 3.29 21.91 27.62
CA ASP A 316 4.07 21.44 28.79
C ASP A 316 5.42 22.15 29.01
N ARG A 317 5.46 23.48 28.83
CA ARG A 317 6.55 24.33 29.36
C ARG A 317 6.01 25.57 30.06
N PRO A 318 5.81 25.56 31.38
CA PRO A 318 5.83 26.80 32.15
C PRO A 318 7.24 27.35 32.07
N GLN A 319 7.40 28.54 31.47
CA GLN A 319 8.57 29.35 31.69
C GLN A 319 8.61 29.70 33.19
N CYS A 320 9.50 29.05 33.94
CA CYS A 320 9.95 29.59 35.22
C CYS A 320 10.67 30.91 34.93
N GLY A 321 9.92 32.01 34.93
CA GLY A 321 10.46 33.35 35.01
C GLY A 321 11.06 33.55 36.39
N GLY A 322 12.38 33.46 36.47
CA GLY A 322 13.13 33.95 37.62
C GLY A 322 12.99 35.47 37.71
N THR A 323 12.47 35.95 38.83
CA THR A 323 12.66 37.33 39.27
C THR A 323 13.93 37.40 40.13
N ALA A 324 14.73 38.43 39.83
CA ALA A 324 15.96 38.82 40.52
C ALA A 324 15.76 39.19 41.99
#